data_AF-A0A931ZQC2-F1
#
_entry.id   AF-A0A931ZQC2-F1
#
_cell.length_a   1.000
_cell.length_b   1.000
_cell.length_c   1.000
_cell.angle_alpha   90.00
_cell.angle_beta   90.00
_cell.angle_gamma   90.00
#
_symmetry.space_group_name_H-M   'P 1'
#
loop_
_entity.id
_entity.type
_entity.pdbx_description
1 polymer ?
#
loop_
_entity_poly.entity_id
_entity_poly.type
_entity_poly.pdbx_seq_one_letter_code
_entity_poly.pdbx_strand_id
1 'polypeptide(L)'
;EILFLIFWLFFFLKHKFPLVSFTCIFSLLYLLAFTLIYWLFSPAVFSETTSRYLTMGGVGFAIFFGVFLSFLFKTLPSGLQVLPITFLSIWLFVNFWAGREYWMFMETNRNSQLAKSIWNSLTADIKDLDIENPTVFFLTADNPSLLYWNVDFGFPSHMGLTYKIPDLNNTPVSTSDYSTLLEYAKDGSPLKKIHGRPVKEIPLDHIYAYHLTQDKFVSQTDLVRKKLKEDLDKITSQPKAGY
;
A
#
# COMPACT_ATOMS: atom_id res chain seq x y z
N GLU A 1 5.12 -23.41 -0.81
CA GLU A 1 3.75 -23.81 -0.43
C GLU A 1 3.39 -25.24 -0.85
N ILE A 2 3.63 -25.66 -2.10
CA ILE A 2 3.32 -27.05 -2.55
C ILE A 2 4.05 -28.13 -1.71
N LEU A 3 5.35 -27.95 -1.41
CA LEU A 3 6.10 -28.87 -0.53
C LEU A 3 5.55 -28.91 0.90
N PHE A 4 5.02 -27.78 1.40
CA PHE A 4 4.38 -27.70 2.71
C PHE A 4 3.06 -28.50 2.72
N LEU A 5 2.26 -28.38 1.66
CA LEU A 5 1.01 -29.14 1.49
C LEU A 5 1.27 -30.65 1.31
N ILE A 6 2.29 -31.04 0.54
CA ILE A 6 2.68 -32.45 0.36
C ILE A 6 3.15 -33.05 1.68
N PHE A 7 3.98 -32.31 2.42
CA PHE A 7 4.47 -32.74 3.74
C PHE A 7 3.31 -32.85 4.75
N TRP A 8 2.36 -31.92 4.70
CA TRP A 8 1.15 -31.94 5.51
C TRP A 8 0.28 -33.16 5.22
N LEU A 9 0.01 -33.46 3.94
CA LEU A 9 -0.78 -34.62 3.52
C LEU A 9 -0.16 -35.93 3.99
N PHE A 10 1.17 -36.04 3.91
CA PHE A 10 1.91 -37.24 4.35
C PHE A 10 1.75 -37.52 5.85
N PHE A 11 1.77 -36.49 6.71
CA PHE A 11 1.61 -36.64 8.16
C PHE A 11 0.16 -36.79 8.60
N PHE A 12 -0.78 -36.18 7.88
CA PHE A 12 -2.20 -36.40 8.10
C PHE A 12 -2.57 -37.88 7.88
N LEU A 13 -1.97 -38.51 6.87
CA LEU A 13 -2.23 -39.91 6.51
C LEU A 13 -1.50 -40.93 7.41
N LYS A 14 -0.43 -40.54 8.12
CA LYS A 14 0.27 -41.41 9.06
C LYS A 14 0.00 -41.01 10.51
N HIS A 15 -1.01 -41.64 11.12
CA HIS A 15 -1.37 -41.54 12.55
C HIS A 15 -0.27 -41.91 13.57
N LYS A 16 0.97 -42.18 13.13
CA LYS A 16 2.07 -42.59 14.01
C LYS A 16 2.57 -41.49 14.95
N PHE A 17 2.26 -40.21 14.69
CA PHE A 17 2.77 -39.08 15.46
C PHE A 17 1.66 -38.07 15.81
N PRO A 18 0.75 -38.40 16.74
CA PRO A 18 -0.47 -37.62 16.99
C PRO A 18 -0.20 -36.15 17.36
N LEU A 19 0.87 -35.88 18.13
CA LEU A 19 1.25 -34.52 18.51
C LEU A 19 1.77 -33.69 17.31
N VAL A 20 2.52 -34.33 16.40
CA VAL A 20 3.03 -33.67 15.19
C VAL A 20 1.87 -33.39 14.24
N SER A 21 0.99 -34.37 14.03
CA SER A 21 -0.21 -34.19 13.21
C SER A 21 -1.11 -33.09 13.77
N PHE A 22 -1.36 -33.06 15.08
CA PHE A 22 -2.14 -32.00 15.74
C PHE A 22 -1.51 -30.62 15.54
N THR A 23 -0.20 -30.49 15.74
CA THR A 23 0.48 -29.20 15.63
C THR A 23 0.52 -28.71 14.18
N CYS A 24 0.69 -29.61 13.20
CA CYS A 24 0.60 -29.28 11.79
C CYS A 24 -0.82 -28.81 11.37
N ILE A 25 -1.86 -29.44 11.92
CA ILE A 25 -3.25 -29.00 11.72
C ILE A 25 -3.46 -27.63 12.34
N PHE A 26 -3.04 -27.43 13.59
CA PHE A 26 -3.16 -26.15 14.28
C PHE A 26 -2.42 -25.04 13.52
N SER A 27 -1.18 -25.26 13.08
CA SER A 27 -0.43 -24.26 12.30
C SER A 27 -1.10 -23.92 10.97
N LEU A 28 -1.68 -24.91 10.29
CA LEU A 28 -2.41 -24.68 9.04
C LEU A 28 -3.70 -23.89 9.31
N LEU A 29 -4.47 -24.28 10.32
CA LEU A 29 -5.69 -23.56 10.71
C LEU A 29 -5.37 -22.13 11.14
N TYR A 30 -4.25 -21.91 11.82
CA TYR A 30 -3.79 -20.59 12.19
C TYR A 30 -3.42 -19.76 10.95
N LEU A 31 -2.59 -20.30 10.06
CA LEU A 31 -2.24 -19.66 8.80
C LEU A 31 -3.48 -19.32 7.96
N LEU A 32 -4.39 -20.27 7.80
CA LEU A 32 -5.65 -20.10 7.09
C LEU A 32 -6.52 -19.07 7.80
N ALA A 33 -6.65 -19.08 9.13
CA ALA A 33 -7.46 -18.09 9.84
C ALA A 33 -6.99 -16.67 9.50
N PHE A 34 -5.69 -16.38 9.55
CA PHE A 34 -5.20 -15.02 9.26
C PHE A 34 -5.21 -14.66 7.77
N THR A 35 -4.96 -15.63 6.88
CA THR A 35 -4.97 -15.38 5.44
C THR A 35 -6.39 -15.28 4.89
N LEU A 36 -7.29 -16.15 5.36
CA LEU A 36 -8.66 -16.32 4.86
C LEU A 36 -9.60 -15.29 5.45
N ILE A 37 -9.38 -14.83 6.70
CA ILE A 37 -10.07 -13.64 7.23
C ILE A 37 -9.70 -12.43 6.37
N TYR A 38 -8.41 -12.18 6.12
CA TYR A 38 -7.99 -11.07 5.27
C TYR A 38 -8.58 -11.17 3.86
N TRP A 39 -8.54 -12.36 3.26
CA TRP A 39 -9.10 -12.62 1.93
C TRP A 39 -10.62 -12.44 1.88
N LEU A 40 -11.38 -12.81 2.92
CA LEU A 40 -12.83 -12.58 2.98
C LEU A 40 -13.19 -11.08 2.95
N PHE A 41 -12.36 -10.24 3.56
CA PHE A 41 -12.57 -8.79 3.57
C PHE A 41 -11.92 -8.08 2.35
N SER A 42 -10.99 -8.73 1.65
CA SER A 42 -10.25 -8.14 0.52
C SER A 42 -9.84 -9.19 -0.53
N PRO A 43 -10.81 -9.86 -1.19
CA PRO A 43 -10.53 -11.03 -2.04
C PRO A 43 -9.80 -10.69 -3.36
N ALA A 44 -9.80 -9.41 -3.75
CA ALA A 44 -9.17 -8.91 -4.97
C ALA A 44 -7.74 -8.38 -4.76
N VAL A 45 -7.27 -8.32 -3.51
CA VAL A 45 -5.94 -7.77 -3.20
C VAL A 45 -4.97 -8.94 -3.07
N PHE A 46 -3.99 -9.04 -3.97
CA PHE A 46 -2.84 -9.92 -3.76
C PHE A 46 -2.22 -9.53 -2.42
N SER A 47 -2.17 -10.48 -1.48
CA SER A 47 -1.59 -10.24 -0.17
C SER A 47 -0.10 -9.94 -0.33
N GLU A 48 0.26 -8.65 -0.40
CA GLU A 48 1.65 -8.24 -0.32
C GLU A 48 2.21 -8.74 1.01
N THR A 49 3.29 -9.51 0.98
CA THR A 49 3.97 -10.07 2.17
C THR A 49 4.42 -9.01 3.18
N THR A 50 4.41 -7.74 2.78
CA THR A 50 4.69 -6.53 3.57
C THR A 50 3.48 -6.00 4.35
N SER A 51 2.29 -6.57 4.13
CA SER A 51 1.08 -6.21 4.86
C SER A 51 1.29 -6.53 6.34
N ARG A 52 1.24 -5.50 7.21
CA ARG A 52 1.33 -5.63 8.69
C ARG A 52 0.47 -6.75 9.30
N TYR A 53 -0.58 -7.17 8.60
CA TYR A 53 -1.51 -8.22 8.97
C TYR A 53 -1.02 -9.65 8.70
N LEU A 54 -0.01 -9.86 7.83
CA LEU A 54 0.59 -11.18 7.58
C LEU A 54 1.65 -11.56 8.63
N THR A 55 2.13 -10.59 9.42
CA THR A 55 3.03 -10.84 10.57
C THR A 55 2.44 -11.86 11.54
N MET A 56 1.12 -11.83 11.73
CA MET A 56 0.43 -12.82 12.57
C MET A 56 0.48 -14.21 11.94
N GLY A 57 0.27 -14.35 10.63
CA GLY A 57 0.45 -15.64 9.92
C GLY A 57 1.86 -16.22 10.06
N GLY A 58 2.88 -15.37 10.24
CA GLY A 58 4.26 -15.77 10.51
C GLY A 58 4.43 -16.63 11.78
N VAL A 59 3.59 -16.45 12.80
CA VAL A 59 3.61 -17.27 14.03
C VAL A 59 3.23 -18.72 13.71
N GLY A 60 2.20 -18.93 12.88
CA GLY A 60 1.79 -20.26 12.42
C GLY A 60 2.91 -20.97 11.64
N PHE A 61 3.61 -20.24 10.77
CA PHE A 61 4.79 -20.76 10.07
C PHE A 61 5.93 -21.13 11.02
N ALA A 62 6.23 -20.29 12.00
CA ALA A 62 7.30 -20.56 12.96
C ALA A 62 7.02 -21.81 13.81
N ILE A 63 5.78 -21.96 14.30
CA ILE A 63 5.35 -23.16 15.04
C ILE A 63 5.48 -24.41 14.17
N PHE A 64 5.00 -24.36 12.92
CA PHE A 64 5.13 -25.47 11.98
C PHE A 64 6.60 -25.85 11.76
N PHE A 65 7.44 -24.88 11.41
CA PHE A 65 8.85 -25.13 11.12
C PHE A 65 9.61 -25.66 12.33
N GLY A 66 9.32 -25.15 13.53
CA GLY A 66 9.92 -25.63 14.77
C GLY A 66 9.59 -27.11 15.03
N VAL A 67 8.32 -27.50 14.89
CA VAL A 67 7.89 -28.89 15.06
C VAL A 67 8.44 -29.79 13.95
N PHE A 68 8.42 -29.32 12.71
CA PHE A 68 8.95 -30.04 11.56
C PHE A 68 10.45 -30.34 11.72
N LEU A 69 11.25 -29.33 12.07
CA LEU A 69 12.69 -29.51 12.30
C LEU A 69 12.95 -30.44 13.49
N SER A 70 12.24 -30.25 14.62
CA SER A 70 12.34 -31.13 15.78
C SER A 70 12.04 -32.59 15.45
N PHE A 71 11.01 -32.83 14.63
CA PHE A 71 10.68 -34.15 14.13
C PHE A 71 11.79 -34.74 13.25
N LEU A 72 12.35 -33.96 12.32
CA LEU A 72 13.45 -34.41 11.46
C LEU A 72 14.67 -34.80 12.28
N PHE A 73 15.05 -34.01 13.29
CA PHE A 73 16.17 -34.34 14.18
C PHE A 73 15.95 -35.65 14.97
N LYS A 74 14.71 -35.93 15.39
CA LYS A 74 14.38 -37.16 16.12
C LYS A 74 14.31 -38.41 15.25
N THR A 75 13.92 -38.26 13.98
CA THR A 75 13.58 -39.40 13.12
C THR A 75 14.71 -39.76 12.15
N LEU A 76 15.53 -38.78 11.75
CA LEU A 76 16.64 -39.03 10.83
C LEU A 76 17.83 -39.65 11.56
N PRO A 77 18.51 -40.63 10.93
CA PRO A 77 19.84 -41.09 11.37
C PRO A 77 20.80 -39.93 11.53
N SER A 78 21.78 -40.04 12.44
CA SER A 78 22.74 -38.97 12.76
C SER A 78 23.43 -38.37 11.52
N GLY A 79 23.84 -39.20 10.56
CA GLY A 79 24.46 -38.74 9.31
C GLY A 79 23.55 -37.90 8.40
N LEU A 80 22.22 -38.01 8.55
CA LEU A 80 21.23 -37.26 7.77
C LEU A 80 20.70 -36.02 8.51
N GLN A 81 21.06 -35.81 9.78
CA GLN A 81 20.66 -34.61 10.54
C GLN A 81 21.28 -33.32 9.98
N VAL A 82 22.28 -33.42 9.10
CA VAL A 82 22.81 -32.26 8.36
C VAL A 82 21.77 -31.63 7.41
N LEU A 83 20.80 -32.42 6.93
CA LEU A 83 19.76 -31.95 6.01
C LEU A 83 18.85 -30.88 6.62
N PRO A 84 18.20 -31.08 7.80
CA PRO A 84 17.39 -30.04 8.41
C PRO A 84 18.20 -28.78 8.77
N ILE A 85 19.47 -28.93 9.18
CA ILE A 85 20.37 -27.79 9.44
C ILE A 85 20.63 -26.99 8.15
N THR A 86 20.95 -27.69 7.06
CA THR A 86 21.21 -27.08 5.75
C THR A 86 19.96 -26.37 5.26
N PHE A 87 18.79 -27.02 5.37
CA PHE A 87 17.51 -26.43 4.99
C PHE A 87 17.21 -25.16 5.79
N LEU A 88 17.35 -25.19 7.12
CA LEU A 88 17.16 -24.01 7.97
C LEU A 88 18.14 -22.89 7.59
N SER A 89 19.40 -23.24 7.32
CA SER A 89 20.44 -22.28 6.93
C SER A 89 20.13 -21.60 5.60
N ILE A 90 19.70 -22.37 4.59
CA ILE A 90 19.24 -21.85 3.30
C ILE A 90 18.03 -20.94 3.50
N TRP A 91 17.05 -21.37 4.31
CA TRP A 91 15.85 -20.57 4.58
C TRP A 91 16.19 -19.23 5.24
N LEU A 92 17.07 -19.24 6.26
CA LEU A 92 17.55 -18.02 6.91
C LEU A 92 18.30 -17.12 5.93
N PHE A 93 19.16 -17.70 5.08
CA PHE A 93 19.90 -16.97 4.06
C PHE A 93 18.96 -16.29 3.04
N VAL A 94 17.96 -17.01 2.53
CA VAL A 94 16.97 -16.46 1.60
C VAL A 94 16.19 -15.32 2.23
N ASN A 95 15.76 -15.46 3.50
CA ASN A 95 15.04 -14.39 4.20
C ASN A 95 15.94 -13.18 4.47
N PHE A 96 17.20 -13.39 4.84
CA PHE A 96 18.15 -12.30 5.02
C PHE A 96 18.41 -11.56 3.70
N TRP A 97 18.60 -12.31 2.61
CA TRP A 97 18.78 -11.76 1.27
C TRP A 97 17.55 -10.94 0.83
N ALA A 98 16.36 -11.54 0.88
CA ALA A 98 15.12 -10.86 0.52
C ALA A 98 14.86 -9.64 1.42
N GLY A 99 15.14 -9.75 2.72
CA GLY A 99 15.06 -8.64 3.65
C GLY A 99 16.00 -7.51 3.27
N ARG A 100 17.25 -7.80 2.90
CA ARG A 100 18.21 -6.79 2.42
C ARG A 100 17.71 -6.10 1.15
N GLU A 101 17.26 -6.85 0.14
CA GLU A 101 16.70 -6.27 -1.08
C GLU A 101 15.52 -5.35 -0.80
N TYR A 102 14.61 -5.78 0.08
CA TYR A 102 13.51 -4.95 0.55
C TYR A 102 14.00 -3.69 1.27
N TRP A 103 14.96 -3.79 2.19
CA TRP A 103 15.52 -2.64 2.87
C TRP A 103 16.20 -1.66 1.91
N MET A 104 16.94 -2.14 0.91
CA MET A 104 17.55 -1.27 -0.11
C MET A 104 16.49 -0.58 -0.96
N PHE A 105 15.41 -1.29 -1.34
CA PHE A 105 14.26 -0.70 -2.00
C PHE A 105 13.61 0.39 -1.13
N MET A 106 13.38 0.10 0.15
CA MET A 106 12.78 1.04 1.10
C MET A 106 13.70 2.23 1.40
N GLU A 107 15.01 2.05 1.49
CA GLU A 107 15.97 3.14 1.66
C GLU A 107 15.95 4.08 0.45
N THR A 108 15.89 3.52 -0.76
CA THR A 108 15.84 4.30 -2.00
C THR A 108 14.51 5.02 -2.17
N ASN A 109 13.39 4.39 -1.77
CA ASN A 109 12.06 4.90 -2.05
C ASN A 109 11.32 5.50 -0.85
N ARG A 110 11.80 5.33 0.39
CA ARG A 110 11.11 5.73 1.63
C ARG A 110 12.11 6.00 2.75
N ASN A 111 12.97 7.01 2.56
CA ASN A 111 13.83 7.54 3.61
C ASN A 111 13.38 8.92 4.07
N SER A 112 13.75 9.29 5.31
CA SER A 112 13.30 10.53 5.94
C SER A 112 13.82 11.80 5.26
N GLN A 113 15.02 11.75 4.67
CA GLN A 113 15.62 12.88 3.97
C GLN A 113 14.88 13.16 2.66
N LEU A 114 14.60 12.11 1.89
CA LEU A 114 13.81 12.14 0.66
C LEU A 114 12.40 12.65 0.94
N ALA A 115 11.69 12.05 1.91
CA ALA A 115 10.37 12.50 2.29
C ALA A 115 10.37 13.99 2.68
N LYS A 116 11.35 14.42 3.49
CA LYS A 116 11.50 15.83 3.86
C LYS A 116 11.79 16.74 2.66
N SER A 117 12.63 16.31 1.72
CA SER A 117 12.92 17.07 0.48
C SER A 117 11.66 17.28 -0.35
N ILE A 118 10.91 16.19 -0.58
CA ILE A 118 9.66 16.18 -1.34
C ILE A 118 8.63 17.11 -0.69
N TRP A 119 8.36 16.93 0.61
CA TRP A 119 7.36 17.74 1.32
C TRP A 119 7.77 19.22 1.42
N ASN A 120 9.05 19.51 1.66
CA ASN A 120 9.55 20.88 1.67
C ASN A 120 9.39 21.54 0.29
N SER A 121 9.63 20.82 -0.80
CA SER A 121 9.44 21.37 -2.15
C SER A 121 7.97 21.69 -2.43
N LEU A 122 7.04 20.83 -2.00
CA LEU A 122 5.59 21.06 -2.19
C LEU A 122 5.11 22.29 -1.41
N THR A 123 5.52 22.38 -0.14
CA THR A 123 5.06 23.42 0.80
C THR A 123 5.77 24.76 0.62
N ALA A 124 6.95 24.78 -0.01
CA ALA A 124 7.63 26.03 -0.35
C ALA A 124 6.85 26.85 -1.39
N ASP A 125 6.20 26.18 -2.35
CA ASP A 125 5.42 26.81 -3.41
C ASP A 125 4.02 27.24 -2.94
N ILE A 126 3.47 26.59 -1.90
CA ILE A 126 2.15 26.90 -1.33
C ILE A 126 2.32 27.38 0.10
N LYS A 127 2.59 28.67 0.27
CA LYS A 127 2.78 29.24 1.62
C LYS A 127 1.49 29.32 2.41
N ASP A 128 0.42 29.71 1.74
CA ASP A 128 -0.91 29.87 2.32
C ASP A 128 -1.89 29.05 1.49
N LEU A 129 -2.59 28.14 2.15
CA LEU A 129 -3.63 27.32 1.57
C LEU A 129 -4.98 27.81 2.10
N ASP A 130 -6.01 27.83 1.24
CA ASP A 130 -7.37 28.07 1.72
C ASP A 130 -7.81 26.92 2.64
N ILE A 131 -8.00 27.23 3.92
CA ILE A 131 -8.39 26.28 4.96
C ILE A 131 -9.92 26.11 5.08
N GLU A 132 -10.68 27.03 4.49
CA GLU A 132 -12.14 27.06 4.57
C GLU A 132 -12.80 26.28 3.44
N ASN A 133 -12.05 26.01 2.38
CA ASN A 133 -12.55 25.32 1.19
C ASN A 133 -11.71 24.09 0.83
N PRO A 134 -12.34 23.04 0.28
CA PRO A 134 -11.61 21.87 -0.20
C PRO A 134 -10.67 22.24 -1.35
N THR A 135 -9.46 21.68 -1.27
CA THR A 135 -8.42 21.81 -2.31
C THR A 135 -8.07 20.44 -2.87
N VAL A 136 -7.77 20.38 -4.17
CA VAL A 136 -7.34 19.15 -4.85
C VAL A 136 -5.91 19.32 -5.38
N PHE A 137 -5.10 18.29 -5.16
CA PHE A 137 -3.73 18.19 -5.66
C PHE A 137 -3.66 17.12 -6.75
N PHE A 138 -3.38 17.54 -7.98
CA PHE A 138 -3.04 16.63 -9.06
C PHE A 138 -1.55 16.32 -9.03
N LEU A 139 -1.20 15.12 -8.59
CA LEU A 139 0.18 14.72 -8.38
C LEU A 139 0.58 13.62 -9.35
N THR A 140 1.66 13.85 -10.09
CA THR A 140 2.24 12.86 -11.00
C THR A 140 3.72 12.68 -10.67
N ALA A 141 4.36 11.62 -11.17
CA ALA A 141 5.76 11.36 -10.91
C ALA A 141 6.41 10.54 -12.03
N ASP A 142 7.71 10.73 -12.24
CA ASP A 142 8.52 9.84 -13.08
C ASP A 142 8.53 8.40 -12.53
N ASN A 143 8.53 8.27 -11.19
CA ASN A 143 8.43 7.01 -10.47
C ASN A 143 7.17 7.00 -9.59
N PRO A 144 6.09 6.31 -10.01
CA PRO A 144 4.84 6.23 -9.24
C PRO A 144 5.01 5.67 -7.82
N SER A 145 6.00 4.79 -7.60
CA SER A 145 6.26 4.25 -6.26
C SER A 145 6.74 5.33 -5.29
N LEU A 146 7.54 6.31 -5.75
CA LEU A 146 7.98 7.43 -4.89
C LEU A 146 6.79 8.26 -4.42
N LEU A 147 5.86 8.55 -5.33
CA LEU A 147 4.66 9.33 -5.01
C LEU A 147 3.78 8.58 -4.02
N TYR A 148 3.50 7.30 -4.28
CA TYR A 148 2.67 6.49 -3.40
C TYR A 148 3.23 6.39 -1.96
N TRP A 149 4.51 6.04 -1.83
CA TRP A 149 5.11 5.76 -0.53
C TRP A 149 5.44 7.00 0.32
N ASN A 150 5.69 8.16 -0.32
CA ASN A 150 6.10 9.37 0.39
C ASN A 150 5.00 10.43 0.50
N VAL A 151 4.01 10.39 -0.40
CA VAL A 151 3.07 11.50 -0.56
C VAL A 151 1.63 11.02 -0.43
N ASP A 152 1.15 10.14 -1.30
CA ASP A 152 -0.27 9.76 -1.34
C ASP A 152 -0.74 9.09 -0.06
N PHE A 153 0.10 8.20 0.50
CA PHE A 153 -0.22 7.55 1.77
C PHE A 153 -0.23 8.56 2.93
N GLY A 154 -1.44 8.94 3.36
CA GLY A 154 -1.64 9.90 4.44
C GLY A 154 -1.62 11.37 3.98
N PHE A 155 -1.69 11.63 2.67
CA PHE A 155 -1.68 12.99 2.11
C PHE A 155 -2.66 13.95 2.82
N PRO A 156 -3.96 13.61 2.99
CA PRO A 156 -4.91 14.55 3.60
C PRO A 156 -4.56 14.88 5.04
N SER A 157 -4.07 13.90 5.80
CA SER A 157 -3.65 14.09 7.19
C SER A 157 -2.40 14.96 7.30
N HIS A 158 -1.41 14.72 6.44
CA HIS A 158 -0.18 15.53 6.42
C HIS A 158 -0.49 16.99 6.09
N MET A 159 -1.25 17.22 5.01
CA MET A 159 -1.65 18.58 4.60
C MET A 159 -2.52 19.26 5.66
N GLY A 160 -3.49 18.55 6.23
CA GLY A 160 -4.35 19.08 7.30
C GLY A 160 -3.55 19.56 8.52
N LEU A 161 -2.52 18.81 8.92
CA LEU A 161 -1.64 19.22 10.03
C LEU A 161 -0.72 20.38 9.65
N THR A 162 -0.11 20.33 8.46
CA THR A 162 0.82 21.36 7.97
C THR A 162 0.15 22.74 7.88
N TYR A 163 -1.08 22.80 7.35
CA TYR A 163 -1.83 24.04 7.18
C TYR A 163 -2.84 24.30 8.32
N LYS A 164 -2.86 23.47 9.36
CA LYS A 164 -3.75 23.59 10.54
C LYS A 164 -5.24 23.70 10.17
N ILE A 165 -5.69 22.85 9.25
CA ILE A 165 -7.07 22.87 8.75
C ILE A 165 -7.99 22.28 9.82
N PRO A 166 -8.96 23.06 10.35
CA PRO A 166 -9.79 22.62 11.47
C PRO A 166 -10.85 21.59 11.07
N ASP A 167 -11.44 21.74 9.88
CA ASP A 167 -12.44 20.82 9.38
C ASP A 167 -11.80 19.73 8.52
N LEU A 168 -11.98 18.47 8.92
CA LEU A 168 -11.54 17.31 8.15
C LEU A 168 -12.15 17.29 6.74
N ASN A 169 -13.30 17.93 6.52
CA ASN A 169 -13.94 18.07 5.22
C ASN A 169 -13.25 19.05 4.27
N ASN A 170 -12.39 19.92 4.80
CA ASN A 170 -11.60 20.86 4.00
C ASN A 170 -10.17 20.37 3.77
N THR A 171 -9.78 19.25 4.38
CA THR A 171 -8.44 18.69 4.16
C THR A 171 -8.20 18.37 2.68
N PRO A 172 -7.04 18.76 2.13
CA PRO A 172 -6.70 18.52 0.75
C PRO A 172 -6.70 17.04 0.40
N VAL A 173 -7.09 16.75 -0.83
CA VAL A 173 -7.01 15.40 -1.39
C VAL A 173 -6.03 15.39 -2.55
N SER A 174 -5.32 14.27 -2.74
CA SER A 174 -4.49 14.05 -3.92
C SER A 174 -5.17 13.11 -4.91
N THR A 175 -4.87 13.29 -6.19
CA THR A 175 -5.16 12.32 -7.25
C THR A 175 -4.06 12.33 -8.29
N SER A 176 -3.72 11.17 -8.83
CA SER A 176 -2.80 11.02 -9.96
C SER A 176 -3.52 10.77 -11.28
N ASP A 177 -4.84 10.62 -11.25
CA ASP A 177 -5.66 10.38 -12.42
C ASP A 177 -6.36 11.67 -12.88
N TYR A 178 -6.10 12.05 -14.13
CA TYR A 178 -6.67 13.25 -14.72
C TYR A 178 -8.19 13.14 -14.89
N SER A 179 -8.72 11.93 -15.13
CA SER A 179 -10.17 11.76 -15.27
C SER A 179 -10.90 12.06 -13.95
N THR A 180 -10.35 11.57 -12.84
CA THR A 180 -10.80 11.90 -11.48
C THR A 180 -10.63 13.39 -11.17
N LEU A 181 -9.52 14.02 -11.59
CA LEU A 181 -9.32 15.47 -11.45
C LEU A 181 -10.42 16.29 -12.14
N LEU A 182 -10.79 15.89 -13.36
CA LEU A 182 -11.86 16.53 -14.11
C LEU A 182 -13.22 16.38 -13.42
N GLU A 183 -13.50 15.24 -12.80
CA GLU A 183 -14.72 15.05 -11.99
C GLU A 183 -14.73 15.97 -10.76
N TYR A 184 -13.60 16.15 -10.06
CA TYR A 184 -13.51 17.14 -8.97
C TYR A 184 -13.87 18.56 -9.43
N ALA A 185 -13.32 18.98 -10.56
CA ALA A 185 -13.55 20.32 -11.11
C ALA A 185 -14.96 20.50 -11.68
N LYS A 186 -15.58 19.42 -12.18
CA LYS A 186 -16.90 19.46 -12.82
C LYS A 186 -18.05 19.43 -11.82
N ASP A 187 -17.99 18.55 -10.84
CA ASP A 187 -19.11 18.33 -9.91
C ASP A 187 -18.68 17.97 -8.49
N GLY A 188 -17.41 17.65 -8.24
CA GLY A 188 -16.93 17.27 -6.91
C GLY A 188 -17.38 15.87 -6.48
N SER A 189 -17.92 15.05 -7.38
CA SER A 189 -18.44 13.71 -7.07
C SER A 189 -17.44 12.77 -6.39
N PRO A 190 -16.11 12.83 -6.64
CA PRO A 190 -15.18 11.96 -5.91
C PRO A 190 -15.08 12.30 -4.42
N LEU A 191 -15.33 13.55 -4.00
CA LEU A 191 -15.32 13.93 -2.57
C LEU A 191 -16.38 13.18 -1.74
N LYS A 192 -17.52 12.85 -2.37
CA LYS A 192 -18.57 12.06 -1.73
C LYS A 192 -18.09 10.65 -1.40
N LYS A 193 -17.34 10.03 -2.32
CA LYS A 193 -16.86 8.64 -2.18
C LYS A 193 -15.80 8.51 -1.10
N ILE A 194 -14.93 9.50 -0.96
CA ILE A 194 -13.77 9.44 -0.06
C ILE A 194 -14.14 9.87 1.37
N HIS A 195 -15.03 10.86 1.52
CA HIS A 195 -15.26 11.51 2.81
C HIS A 195 -16.74 11.76 3.16
N GLY A 196 -17.70 11.32 2.32
CA GLY A 196 -19.13 11.64 2.53
C GLY A 196 -19.43 13.14 2.48
N ARG A 197 -18.53 13.94 1.89
CA ARG A 197 -18.58 15.41 1.85
C ARG A 197 -19.72 15.94 0.98
N PRO A 198 -20.19 17.18 1.21
CA PRO A 198 -21.11 17.86 0.31
C PRO A 198 -20.52 17.97 -1.09
N VAL A 199 -21.33 17.65 -2.10
CA VAL A 199 -20.93 17.65 -3.51
C VAL A 199 -21.01 19.08 -4.04
N LYS A 200 -19.86 19.72 -4.21
CA LYS A 200 -19.71 20.98 -4.94
C LYS A 200 -18.49 20.88 -5.84
N GLU A 201 -18.57 21.50 -7.00
CA GLU A 201 -17.41 21.68 -7.88
C GLU A 201 -16.26 22.35 -7.14
N ILE A 202 -15.04 21.93 -7.46
CA ILE A 202 -13.82 22.55 -6.94
C ILE A 202 -13.39 23.66 -7.89
N PRO A 203 -13.34 24.92 -7.42
CA PRO A 203 -12.82 26.03 -8.21
C PRO A 203 -11.42 25.75 -8.76
N LEU A 204 -11.12 26.19 -9.99
CA LEU A 204 -9.83 25.90 -10.63
C LEU A 204 -8.63 26.48 -9.86
N ASP A 205 -8.81 27.60 -9.17
CA ASP A 205 -7.83 28.22 -8.28
C ASP A 205 -7.55 27.40 -7.00
N HIS A 206 -8.42 26.42 -6.68
CA HIS A 206 -8.25 25.44 -5.61
C HIS A 206 -7.73 24.10 -6.13
N ILE A 207 -7.21 24.07 -7.36
CA ILE A 207 -6.55 22.90 -7.94
C ILE A 207 -5.07 23.22 -8.10
N TYR A 208 -4.21 22.47 -7.43
CA TYR A 208 -2.77 22.57 -7.58
C TYR A 208 -2.27 21.34 -8.32
N ALA A 209 -1.29 21.49 -9.20
CA ALA A 209 -0.72 20.38 -9.94
C ALA A 209 0.80 20.39 -9.85
N TYR A 210 1.37 19.23 -9.54
CA TYR A 210 2.81 19.05 -9.44
C TYR A 210 3.25 17.74 -10.06
N HIS A 211 4.44 17.77 -10.65
CA HIS A 211 5.13 16.59 -11.13
C HIS A 211 6.39 16.36 -10.28
N LEU A 212 6.50 15.18 -9.68
CA LEU A 212 7.63 14.75 -8.89
C LEU A 212 8.72 14.21 -9.81
N THR A 213 9.80 14.97 -9.96
CA THR A 213 11.01 14.55 -10.65
C THR A 213 12.11 14.40 -9.62
N GLN A 214 12.68 13.20 -9.52
CA GLN A 214 13.67 12.83 -8.50
C GLN A 214 13.10 13.02 -7.07
N ASP A 215 13.52 14.05 -6.36
CA ASP A 215 13.14 14.35 -4.98
C ASP A 215 12.39 15.68 -4.82
N LYS A 216 11.96 16.31 -5.92
CA LYS A 216 11.32 17.63 -5.91
C LYS A 216 10.07 17.69 -6.76
N PHE A 217 9.08 18.38 -6.25
CA PHE A 217 7.92 18.77 -7.02
C PHE A 217 8.23 19.97 -7.90
N VAL A 218 7.80 19.87 -9.16
CA VAL A 218 7.80 20.95 -10.14
C VAL A 218 6.36 21.32 -10.43
N SER A 219 5.99 22.59 -10.24
CA SER A 219 4.62 23.04 -10.48
C SER A 219 4.24 22.91 -11.96
N GLN A 220 3.10 22.28 -12.20
CA GLN A 220 2.40 22.22 -13.48
C GLN A 220 1.01 22.88 -13.38
N THR A 221 0.78 23.62 -12.30
CA THR A 221 -0.53 24.13 -11.89
C THR A 221 -1.21 24.93 -13.01
N ASP A 222 -0.52 25.91 -13.60
CA ASP A 222 -1.11 26.75 -14.63
C ASP A 222 -1.45 25.98 -15.92
N LEU A 223 -0.58 25.06 -16.32
CA LEU A 223 -0.80 24.21 -17.49
C LEU A 223 -2.03 23.32 -17.30
N VAL A 224 -2.14 22.69 -16.13
CA VAL A 224 -3.25 21.79 -15.79
C VAL A 224 -4.56 22.56 -15.63
N ARG A 225 -4.56 23.72 -14.96
CA ARG A 225 -5.74 24.59 -14.85
C ARG A 225 -6.24 25.05 -16.21
N LYS A 226 -5.34 25.45 -17.12
CA LYS A 226 -5.69 25.82 -18.48
C LYS A 226 -6.35 24.65 -19.22
N LYS A 227 -5.74 23.46 -19.16
CA LYS A 227 -6.29 22.26 -19.80
C LYS A 227 -7.66 21.86 -19.23
N LEU A 228 -7.82 21.90 -17.90
CA LEU A 228 -9.10 21.64 -17.23
C LEU A 228 -10.17 22.61 -17.71
N LYS A 229 -9.85 23.90 -17.78
CA LYS A 229 -10.78 24.92 -18.28
C LYS A 229 -11.25 24.60 -19.71
N GLU A 230 -10.31 24.31 -20.61
CA GLU A 230 -10.63 23.95 -22.00
C GLU A 230 -11.51 22.70 -22.08
N ASP A 231 -11.26 21.69 -21.25
CA ASP A 231 -12.04 20.45 -21.24
C ASP A 231 -13.44 20.64 -20.61
N LEU A 232 -13.57 21.48 -19.57
CA LEU A 232 -14.85 21.87 -18.97
C LEU A 232 -15.71 22.69 -19.95
N ASP A 233 -15.09 23.61 -20.70
CA ASP A 233 -15.77 24.40 -21.73
C ASP A 233 -16.30 23.49 -22.86
N LYS A 234 -15.54 22.48 -23.28
CA LYS A 234 -15.99 21.47 -24.25
C LYS A 234 -17.18 20.66 -23.74
N ILE A 235 -17.18 20.26 -22.47
CA ILE A 235 -18.28 19.51 -21.86
C ILE A 235 -19.55 20.37 -21.77
N THR A 236 -19.41 21.64 -21.39
CA THR A 236 -20.54 22.57 -21.23
C THR A 236 -21.13 23.00 -22.57
N SER A 237 -20.30 23.10 -23.61
CA SER A 237 -20.72 23.49 -24.97
C SER A 237 -21.32 22.36 -25.80
N GLN A 238 -21.21 21.10 -25.36
CA GLN A 238 -21.95 20.02 -25.99
C GLN A 238 -23.45 20.17 -25.69
N PRO A 239 -24.31 20.34 -26.71
CA PRO A 239 -25.75 20.41 -26.48
C PRO A 239 -26.18 19.13 -25.76
N LYS A 240 -26.90 19.27 -24.63
CA LYS A 240 -27.53 18.13 -23.98
C LYS A 240 -28.34 17.41 -25.04
N ALA A 241 -27.88 16.23 -25.48
CA ALA A 241 -28.64 15.40 -26.39
C ALA A 241 -29.99 15.15 -25.71
N GLY A 242 -31.03 15.81 -26.23
CA GLY A 242 -32.38 15.67 -25.73
C GLY A 242 -32.78 14.22 -25.90
N TYR A 243 -32.91 13.51 -24.79
CA TYR A 243 -33.69 12.29 -24.68
C TYR A 243 -35.09 12.66 -24.20
#